data_AF-X1HND5-F1
#
_entry.id   AF-X1HND5-F1
#
_cell.length_a   1.000
_cell.length_b   1.000
_cell.length_c   1.000
_cell.angle_alpha   90.00
_cell.angle_beta   90.00
_cell.angle_gamma   90.00
#
_symmetry.space_group_name_H-M   'P 1'
#
loop_
_entity.id
_entity.type
_entity.pdbx_description
1 polymer ?
#
loop_
_entity_poly.entity_id
_entity_poly.type
_entity_poly.pdbx_seq_one_letter_code
_entity_poly.pdbx_strand_id
1 'polypeptide(L)'
;KSERIVSYKAPVVQLLKMKTIAEQKTFEDTVPRLQLERALVPIDEFAAREGVSRSAVEDWANLGLVQIRRHKGETFVVDVPPGPYGDSYQALSDQQEPSHRNTLPRPTGIWQLAATVSVVCAFVAVLASFWLYADRQGLLDSIALVYERIDKADENFTRTEQQARTLQSQLDETRVELDQLKGQLIRSQAEVRNVHNQLNNARQNLGTIHQYNAEAAQRLNEQIERLTKLTSEVSEGR
;
A
#
# COMPACT_ATOMS: atom_id res chain seq x y z
N LYS A 1 -48.76 -28.82 -13.28
CA LYS A 1 -47.70 -29.82 -13.52
C LYS A 1 -46.41 -29.07 -13.83
N SER A 2 -45.27 -29.27 -13.20
CA SER A 2 -44.91 -29.70 -11.85
C SER A 2 -43.46 -29.27 -11.72
N GLU A 3 -43.10 -28.73 -10.57
CA GLU A 3 -41.79 -28.70 -9.91
C GLU A 3 -40.56 -29.24 -10.68
N ARG A 4 -39.48 -28.45 -10.65
CA ARG A 4 -38.30 -28.88 -9.87
C ARG A 4 -37.29 -27.74 -9.69
N ILE A 5 -37.23 -27.27 -8.45
CA ILE A 5 -36.09 -26.59 -7.83
C ILE A 5 -35.00 -27.64 -7.68
N VAL A 6 -33.80 -27.40 -8.22
CA VAL A 6 -32.62 -28.23 -7.92
C VAL A 6 -31.59 -27.38 -7.19
N SER A 7 -31.63 -27.55 -5.87
CA SER A 7 -30.62 -27.18 -4.90
C SER A 7 -29.33 -27.94 -5.17
N TYR A 8 -28.20 -27.23 -5.30
CA TYR A 8 -26.88 -27.82 -5.15
C TYR A 8 -26.16 -27.16 -3.99
N LYS A 9 -26.34 -27.77 -2.82
CA LYS A 9 -25.50 -27.62 -1.64
C LYS A 9 -24.19 -28.39 -1.88
N ALA A 10 -23.08 -27.79 -1.43
CA ALA A 10 -21.70 -28.25 -1.55
C ALA A 10 -21.43 -29.70 -1.09
N PRO A 11 -20.24 -30.25 -1.44
CA PRO A 11 -19.20 -30.31 -0.41
C PRO A 11 -17.77 -30.10 -0.96
N VAL A 12 -17.18 -28.91 -0.75
CA VAL A 12 -15.76 -28.61 -1.04
C VAL A 12 -14.83 -28.97 0.15
N VAL A 13 -15.37 -29.54 1.22
CA VAL A 13 -14.65 -29.71 2.51
C VAL A 13 -13.85 -31.02 2.62
N GLN A 14 -13.81 -31.87 1.59
CA GLN A 14 -13.08 -33.15 1.66
C GLN A 14 -11.72 -33.17 0.92
N LEU A 15 -11.36 -32.11 0.19
CA LEU A 15 -10.06 -32.05 -0.51
C LEU A 15 -8.93 -31.39 0.30
N LEU A 16 -9.21 -30.90 1.51
CA LEU A 16 -8.20 -30.28 2.40
C LEU A 16 -7.70 -31.17 3.54
N LYS A 17 -8.13 -32.44 3.62
CA LYS A 17 -7.75 -33.36 4.72
C LYS A 17 -6.80 -34.49 4.33
N MET A 18 -6.29 -34.53 3.10
CA MET A 18 -5.36 -35.56 2.60
C MET A 18 -3.98 -35.01 2.22
N LYS A 19 -3.55 -33.90 2.82
CA LYS A 19 -2.18 -33.37 2.63
C LYS A 19 -1.45 -33.08 3.94
N THR A 20 -1.86 -33.82 4.97
CA THR A 20 -1.21 -33.88 6.29
C THR A 20 -1.05 -35.37 6.55
N ILE A 21 0.14 -35.80 6.99
CA ILE A 21 0.63 -37.20 7.03
C ILE A 21 1.41 -37.61 5.76
N ALA A 22 2.53 -36.92 5.55
CA ALA A 22 3.73 -37.49 4.93
C ALA A 22 4.94 -36.88 5.67
N GLU A 23 4.98 -37.16 6.97
CA GLU A 23 6.15 -37.01 7.81
C GLU A 23 7.01 -38.28 7.68
N GLN A 24 8.30 -38.14 7.98
CA GLN A 24 9.31 -39.19 8.15
C GLN A 24 9.87 -39.86 6.88
N LYS A 25 10.94 -39.25 6.37
CA LYS A 25 12.14 -40.06 6.14
C LYS A 25 13.44 -39.24 6.22
N THR A 26 14.37 -39.80 6.98
CA THR A 26 15.83 -39.60 6.92
C THR A 26 16.39 -38.36 7.62
N PHE A 27 16.38 -38.45 8.94
CA PHE A 27 17.42 -37.90 9.81
C PHE A 27 18.66 -38.80 9.66
N GLU A 28 19.59 -38.45 8.78
CA GLU A 28 20.96 -38.98 8.86
C GLU A 28 21.94 -37.99 8.23
N ASP A 29 22.70 -37.37 9.13
CA ASP A 29 24.13 -37.11 9.06
C ASP A 29 24.70 -36.50 7.77
N THR A 30 24.98 -35.19 7.84
CA THR A 30 26.25 -34.61 7.36
C THR A 30 26.26 -33.14 7.75
N VAL A 31 26.70 -32.87 8.98
CA VAL A 31 27.10 -31.53 9.41
C VAL A 31 28.33 -31.14 8.58
N PRO A 32 28.29 -30.10 7.73
CA PRO A 32 29.53 -29.50 7.24
C PRO A 32 30.08 -28.70 8.41
N ARG A 33 30.98 -29.33 9.18
CA ARG A 33 31.86 -28.67 10.14
C ARG A 33 32.74 -27.69 9.38
N LEU A 34 32.26 -26.46 9.20
CA LEU A 34 33.13 -25.30 9.10
C LEU A 34 33.64 -25.04 10.51
N GLN A 35 34.96 -25.16 10.69
CA GLN A 35 35.66 -25.09 11.97
C GLN A 35 35.64 -23.66 12.56
N LEU A 36 34.47 -23.13 12.87
CA LEU A 36 34.29 -22.08 13.87
C LEU A 36 33.41 -22.69 14.97
N GLU A 37 33.95 -22.83 16.18
CA GLU A 37 33.22 -23.26 17.38
C GLU A 37 32.16 -22.24 17.85
N ARG A 38 31.47 -21.56 16.93
CA ARG A 38 30.41 -20.61 17.26
C ARG A 38 29.16 -20.93 16.45
N ALA A 39 28.05 -21.11 17.16
CA ALA A 39 26.76 -21.41 16.56
C ALA A 39 26.34 -20.25 15.64
N LEU A 40 26.16 -20.55 14.36
CA LEU A 40 25.57 -19.63 13.39
C LEU A 40 24.07 -19.52 13.71
N VAL A 41 23.59 -18.34 14.10
CA VAL A 41 22.18 -18.12 14.41
C VAL A 41 21.49 -17.49 13.19
N PRO A 42 20.39 -18.05 12.69
CA PRO A 42 19.59 -17.43 11.64
C PRO A 42 19.16 -16.01 12.02
N ILE A 43 19.14 -15.09 11.04
CA ILE A 43 18.83 -13.68 11.29
C ILE A 43 17.44 -13.48 11.93
N ASP A 44 16.47 -14.29 11.52
CA ASP A 44 15.09 -14.21 12.02
C ASP A 44 15.01 -14.68 13.48
N GLU A 45 15.83 -15.66 13.88
CA GLU A 45 15.91 -16.14 15.26
C GLU A 45 16.62 -15.13 16.16
N PHE A 46 17.70 -14.51 15.68
CA PHE A 46 18.41 -13.44 16.39
C PHE A 46 17.50 -12.21 16.59
N ALA A 47 16.80 -11.79 15.53
CA ALA A 47 15.83 -10.69 15.57
C ALA A 47 14.73 -10.93 16.61
N ALA A 48 14.17 -12.15 16.64
CA ALA A 48 13.17 -12.53 17.62
C ALA A 48 13.71 -12.54 19.06
N ARG A 49 14.95 -12.99 19.27
CA ARG A 49 15.59 -13.03 20.59
C ARG A 49 15.85 -11.64 21.17
N GLU A 50 16.33 -10.72 20.33
CA GLU A 50 16.64 -9.35 20.75
C GLU A 50 15.40 -8.43 20.71
N GLY A 51 14.27 -8.90 20.17
CA GLY A 51 13.04 -8.12 20.05
C GLY A 51 13.12 -7.01 19.00
N VAL A 52 13.97 -7.19 17.98
CA VAL A 52 14.31 -6.18 16.97
C VAL A 52 13.84 -6.67 15.59
N SER A 53 13.48 -5.77 14.69
CA SER A 53 13.11 -6.17 13.32
C SER A 53 14.32 -6.66 12.54
N ARG A 54 14.11 -7.60 11.61
CA ARG A 54 15.17 -8.08 10.70
C ARG A 54 15.90 -6.94 9.98
N SER A 55 15.16 -5.91 9.55
CA SER A 55 15.72 -4.73 8.88
C SER A 55 16.71 -3.98 9.78
N ALA A 56 16.40 -3.84 11.07
CA ALA A 56 17.30 -3.18 12.02
C ALA A 56 18.57 -4.01 12.28
N VAL A 57 18.49 -5.35 12.24
CA VAL A 57 19.69 -6.21 12.31
C VAL A 57 20.57 -6.05 11.06
N GLU A 58 19.97 -5.88 9.87
CA GLU A 58 20.70 -5.57 8.64
C GLU A 58 21.35 -4.17 8.69
N ASP A 59 20.65 -3.19 9.26
CA ASP A 59 21.21 -1.85 9.49
C ASP A 59 22.39 -1.89 10.46
N TRP A 60 22.32 -2.71 11.52
CA TRP A 60 23.45 -2.91 12.44
C TRP A 60 24.66 -3.57 11.76
N ALA A 61 24.42 -4.44 10.79
CA ALA A 61 25.50 -5.02 10.01
C ALA A 61 26.16 -4.00 9.08
N ASN A 62 25.37 -3.10 8.48
CA ASN A 62 25.90 -1.98 7.69
C ASN A 62 26.71 -1.01 8.55
N LEU A 63 26.39 -0.87 9.84
CA LEU A 63 27.14 -0.10 10.81
C LEU A 63 28.38 -0.83 11.37
N GLY A 64 28.63 -2.08 10.96
CA GLY A 64 29.76 -2.88 11.41
C GLY A 64 29.64 -3.42 12.85
N LEU A 65 28.45 -3.34 13.45
CA LEU A 65 28.17 -3.84 14.80
C LEU A 65 27.98 -5.37 14.81
N VAL A 66 27.50 -5.93 13.70
CA VAL A 66 27.18 -7.36 13.56
C VAL A 66 27.68 -7.86 12.22
N GLN A 67 28.27 -9.06 12.16
CA GLN A 67 28.69 -9.64 10.88
C GLN A 67 27.61 -10.60 10.35
N ILE A 68 27.03 -10.28 9.19
CA ILE A 68 26.07 -11.15 8.53
C ILE A 68 26.77 -11.98 7.44
N ARG A 69 26.50 -13.29 7.40
CA ARG A 69 26.97 -14.19 6.32
C ARG A 69 25.80 -14.89 5.64
N ARG A 70 25.82 -14.95 4.31
CA ARG A 70 24.84 -15.71 3.52
C ARG A 70 25.39 -17.08 3.17
N HIS A 71 24.63 -18.13 3.47
CA HIS A 71 24.98 -19.50 3.11
C HIS A 71 23.72 -20.24 2.66
N LYS A 72 23.76 -20.84 1.46
CA LYS A 72 22.63 -21.57 0.84
C LYS A 72 21.31 -20.79 0.75
N GLY A 73 21.36 -19.46 0.61
CA GLY A 73 20.17 -18.61 0.51
C GLY A 73 19.61 -18.16 1.87
N GLU A 74 20.17 -18.66 2.97
CA GLU A 74 19.81 -18.24 4.33
C GLU A 74 20.85 -17.26 4.87
N THR A 75 20.40 -16.36 5.74
CA THR A 75 21.21 -15.26 6.26
C THR A 75 21.45 -15.50 7.74
N PHE A 76 22.72 -15.61 8.14
CA PHE A 76 23.12 -15.92 9.51
C PHE A 76 23.83 -14.73 10.13
N VAL A 77 23.51 -14.48 11.39
CA VAL A 77 24.15 -13.49 12.25
C VAL A 77 25.30 -14.16 12.98
N VAL A 78 26.51 -13.67 12.77
CA VAL A 78 27.69 -14.04 13.54
C VAL A 78 27.85 -12.98 14.63
N ASP A 79 27.57 -13.37 15.86
CA ASP A 79 27.72 -12.51 17.03
C ASP A 79 29.23 -12.22 17.24
N VAL A 80 29.63 -10.96 17.17
CA VAL A 80 31.02 -10.54 17.39
C VAL A 80 31.07 -9.57 18.56
N PRO A 81 31.39 -10.04 19.78
CA PRO A 81 31.90 -9.16 20.81
C PRO A 81 33.35 -8.75 20.50
N PRO A 82 33.76 -7.57 20.98
CA PRO A 82 34.68 -6.68 20.31
C PRO A 82 36.13 -7.13 20.50
N GLY A 83 36.95 -6.94 19.47
CA GLY A 83 38.40 -6.90 19.64
C GLY A 83 38.97 -5.59 19.12
N PRO A 84 39.03 -4.51 19.92
CA PRO A 84 39.98 -3.42 19.69
C PRO A 84 41.34 -3.68 20.38
N TYR A 85 41.47 -4.76 21.16
CA TYR A 85 42.74 -5.20 21.74
C TYR A 85 43.01 -6.66 21.37
N GLY A 86 43.57 -6.86 20.18
CA GLY A 86 44.45 -7.99 19.94
C GLY A 86 45.82 -7.66 20.53
N ASP A 87 45.98 -7.94 21.83
CA ASP A 87 47.30 -8.03 22.46
C ASP A 87 48.16 -9.03 21.70
N SER A 88 49.15 -8.52 20.98
CA SER A 88 50.38 -9.24 20.67
C SER A 88 51.58 -8.33 20.91
N TYR A 89 51.65 -7.78 22.12
CA TYR A 89 52.90 -7.37 22.76
C TYR A 89 52.99 -8.01 24.15
N GLN A 90 53.09 -9.35 24.22
CA GLN A 90 53.81 -10.02 25.32
C GLN A 90 53.89 -11.54 25.10
N ALA A 91 54.95 -11.96 24.41
CA ALA A 91 55.57 -13.27 24.58
C ALA A 91 56.97 -13.24 23.97
N LEU A 92 57.90 -12.54 24.63
CA LEU A 92 59.36 -12.78 24.61
C LEU A 92 60.02 -11.75 25.53
N SER A 93 59.78 -11.92 26.82
CA SER A 93 60.58 -11.35 27.89
C SER A 93 60.85 -12.50 28.84
N ASP A 94 61.94 -13.21 28.58
CA ASP A 94 62.79 -13.87 29.59
C ASP A 94 63.92 -14.62 28.89
N GLN A 95 65.02 -13.92 28.65
CA GLN A 95 66.33 -14.50 28.96
C GLN A 95 67.34 -13.37 29.18
N GLN A 96 67.35 -12.90 30.41
CA GLN A 96 68.44 -12.14 30.99
C GLN A 96 69.51 -13.13 31.44
N GLU A 97 70.72 -13.03 30.89
CA GLU A 97 71.95 -13.04 31.69
C GLU A 97 73.15 -12.52 30.86
N PRO A 98 74.15 -11.94 31.54
CA PRO A 98 74.98 -10.88 31.02
C PRO A 98 76.32 -11.42 30.53
N SER A 99 76.95 -10.76 29.55
CA SER A 99 78.38 -10.49 29.67
C SER A 99 78.96 -9.59 28.60
N HIS A 100 79.93 -8.80 29.06
CA HIS A 100 81.01 -8.14 28.33
C HIS A 100 80.70 -6.90 27.47
N ARG A 101 80.95 -5.76 28.14
CA ARG A 101 81.58 -4.55 27.60
C ARG A 101 82.30 -4.78 26.28
N ASN A 102 81.93 -4.02 25.25
CA ASN A 102 82.85 -3.34 24.34
C ASN A 102 82.12 -2.13 23.74
N THR A 103 82.54 -0.94 24.15
CA THR A 103 82.11 0.34 23.58
C THR A 103 82.67 0.48 22.15
N LEU A 104 81.83 0.24 21.15
CA LEU A 104 82.12 0.61 19.76
C LEU A 104 81.59 2.05 19.47
N PRO A 105 82.32 2.83 18.66
CA PRO A 105 81.95 4.22 18.36
C PRO A 105 80.65 4.30 17.55
N ARG A 106 79.75 5.18 18.00
CA ARG A 106 78.46 5.53 17.36
C ARG A 106 78.65 5.95 15.89
N PRO A 107 77.99 5.30 14.91
CA PRO A 107 77.85 5.85 13.57
C PRO A 107 76.76 6.93 13.57
N THR A 108 77.17 8.19 13.49
CA THR A 108 76.31 9.39 13.59
C THR A 108 75.40 9.64 12.38
N GLY A 109 75.49 8.83 11.31
CA GLY A 109 74.74 9.03 10.05
C GLY A 109 73.36 8.35 9.96
N ILE A 110 73.09 7.30 10.73
CA ILE A 110 71.87 6.48 10.55
C ILE A 110 70.62 7.18 11.13
N TRP A 111 70.77 7.90 12.25
CA TRP A 111 69.67 8.62 12.89
C TRP A 111 69.18 9.83 12.08
N GLN A 112 70.07 10.46 11.31
CA GLN A 112 69.69 11.56 10.42
C GLN A 112 68.85 11.07 9.23
N LEU A 113 69.17 9.90 8.68
CA LEU A 113 68.41 9.29 7.60
C LEU A 113 67.02 8.79 8.05
N ALA A 114 66.93 8.26 9.28
CA ALA A 114 65.64 7.88 9.87
C ALA A 114 64.73 9.10 10.11
N ALA A 115 65.30 10.21 10.58
CA ALA A 115 64.54 11.45 10.80
C ALA A 115 63.99 12.05 9.50
N THR A 116 64.79 12.06 8.42
CA THR A 116 64.32 12.58 7.12
C THR A 116 63.21 11.71 6.52
N VAL A 117 63.34 10.38 6.58
CA VAL A 117 62.30 9.45 6.15
C VAL A 117 61.01 9.63 6.97
N SER A 118 61.13 9.81 8.29
CA SER A 118 59.97 10.06 9.16
C SER A 118 59.21 11.32 8.79
N VAL A 119 59.91 12.42 8.48
CA VAL A 119 59.27 13.67 8.07
C VAL A 119 58.54 13.49 6.74
N VAL A 120 59.17 12.84 5.75
CA VAL A 120 58.53 12.56 4.46
C VAL A 120 57.28 11.70 4.63
N CYS A 121 57.34 10.63 5.44
CA CYS A 121 56.18 9.81 5.75
C CYS A 121 55.04 10.61 6.41
N ALA A 122 55.36 11.49 7.35
CA ALA A 122 54.35 12.36 7.98
C ALA A 122 53.70 13.30 6.97
N PHE A 123 54.48 13.88 6.04
CA PHE A 123 53.95 14.71 4.96
C PHE A 123 52.99 13.93 4.04
N VAL A 124 53.35 12.70 3.65
CA VAL A 124 52.47 11.85 2.83
C VAL A 124 51.17 11.53 3.58
N ALA A 125 51.25 11.23 4.88
CA ALA A 125 50.06 10.96 5.69
C ALA A 125 49.11 12.17 5.80
N VAL A 126 49.66 13.39 5.94
CA VAL A 126 48.86 14.63 5.96
C VAL A 126 48.19 14.86 4.61
N LEU A 127 48.91 14.69 3.50
CA LEU A 127 48.35 14.84 2.16
C LEU A 127 47.25 13.81 1.88
N ALA A 128 47.44 12.55 2.28
CA ALA A 128 46.43 11.51 2.15
C ALA A 128 45.18 11.82 3.01
N SER A 129 45.38 12.32 4.24
CA SER A 129 44.29 12.72 5.13
C SER A 129 43.49 13.90 4.55
N PHE A 130 44.19 14.88 3.97
CA PHE A 130 43.55 16.02 3.30
C PHE A 130 42.76 15.58 2.07
N TRP A 131 43.32 14.67 1.26
CA TRP A 131 42.63 14.13 0.09
C TRP A 131 41.37 13.35 0.47
N LEU A 132 41.46 12.51 1.51
CA LEU A 132 40.31 11.77 2.05
C LEU A 132 39.26 12.71 2.67
N TYR A 133 39.68 13.81 3.28
CA TYR A 133 38.75 14.83 3.76
C TYR A 133 38.02 15.52 2.60
N ALA A 134 38.73 15.89 1.54
CA ALA A 134 38.14 16.51 0.36
C ALA A 134 37.14 15.58 -0.36
N ASP A 135 37.47 14.28 -0.50
CA ASP A 135 36.57 13.26 -1.06
C ASP A 135 35.29 13.10 -0.22
N ARG A 136 35.41 13.09 1.12
CA ARG A 136 34.26 13.04 2.03
C ARG A 136 33.36 14.26 1.96
N GLN A 137 33.88 15.45 1.64
CA GLN A 137 33.04 16.64 1.49
C GLN A 137 32.07 16.50 0.31
N GLY A 138 32.51 15.92 -0.82
CA GLY A 138 31.62 15.65 -1.95
C GLY A 138 30.48 14.68 -1.59
N LEU A 139 30.75 13.73 -0.69
CA LEU A 139 29.73 12.81 -0.18
C LEU A 139 28.72 13.52 0.72
N LEU A 140 29.15 14.45 1.58
CA LEU A 140 28.24 15.26 2.41
C LEU A 140 27.30 16.14 1.58
N ASP A 141 27.81 16.77 0.53
CA ASP A 141 27.00 17.59 -0.38
C ASP A 141 25.95 16.74 -1.10
N SER A 142 26.31 15.52 -1.52
CA SER A 142 25.37 14.60 -2.15
C SER A 142 24.25 14.16 -1.20
N ILE A 143 24.58 13.95 0.08
CA ILE A 143 23.59 13.61 1.11
C ILE A 143 22.65 14.79 1.33
N ALA A 144 23.17 16.01 1.48
CA ALA A 144 22.36 17.21 1.64
C ALA A 144 21.38 17.41 0.46
N LEU A 145 21.84 17.19 -0.78
CA LEU A 145 21.00 17.24 -1.97
C LEU A 145 19.89 16.17 -1.96
N VAL A 146 20.20 14.95 -1.52
CA VAL A 146 19.20 13.88 -1.40
C VAL A 146 18.15 14.23 -0.34
N TYR A 147 18.55 14.80 0.79
CA TYR A 147 17.61 15.27 1.80
C TYR A 147 16.66 16.35 1.25
N GLU A 148 17.17 17.34 0.52
CA GLU A 148 16.33 18.38 -0.10
C GLU A 148 15.33 17.77 -1.11
N ARG A 149 15.75 16.76 -1.87
CA ARG A 149 14.86 16.06 -2.80
C ARG A 149 13.78 15.25 -2.09
N ILE A 150 14.11 14.59 -0.98
CA ILE A 150 13.15 13.83 -0.18
C ILE A 150 12.12 14.78 0.44
N ASP A 151 12.57 15.91 0.99
CA ASP A 151 11.70 16.92 1.59
C ASP A 151 10.69 17.47 0.57
N LYS A 152 11.18 17.85 -0.62
CA LYS A 152 10.32 18.25 -1.74
C LYS A 152 9.39 17.13 -2.21
N ALA A 153 9.81 15.87 -2.16
CA ALA A 153 8.96 14.75 -2.54
C ALA A 153 7.82 14.56 -1.52
N ASP A 154 8.10 14.75 -0.22
CA ASP A 154 7.11 14.67 0.85
C ASP A 154 6.09 15.82 0.76
N GLU A 155 6.54 17.06 0.51
CA GLU A 155 5.65 18.20 0.25
C GLU A 155 4.74 17.95 -0.97
N ASN A 156 5.28 17.39 -2.05
CA ASN A 156 4.48 17.04 -3.21
C ASN A 156 3.49 15.92 -2.91
N PHE A 157 3.89 14.91 -2.15
CA PHE A 157 3.02 13.80 -1.77
C PHE A 157 1.85 14.28 -0.91
N THR A 158 2.12 15.09 0.12
CA THR A 158 1.08 15.68 0.99
C THR A 158 0.13 16.57 0.19
N ARG A 159 0.64 17.35 -0.78
CA ARG A 159 -0.19 18.15 -1.68
C ARG A 159 -1.08 17.28 -2.57
N THR A 160 -0.54 16.20 -3.15
CA THR A 160 -1.32 15.25 -3.95
C THR A 160 -2.37 14.54 -3.10
N GLU A 161 -2.06 14.18 -1.86
CA GLU A 161 -3.03 13.59 -0.93
C GLU A 161 -4.19 14.55 -0.63
N GLN A 162 -3.90 15.83 -0.39
CA GLN A 162 -4.92 16.86 -0.21
C GLN A 162 -5.80 17.04 -1.46
N GLN A 163 -5.20 17.01 -2.65
CA GLN A 163 -5.96 17.03 -3.91
C GLN A 163 -6.86 15.81 -4.06
N ALA A 164 -6.36 14.61 -3.75
CA ALA A 164 -7.15 13.38 -3.79
C ALA A 164 -8.35 13.44 -2.84
N ARG A 165 -8.15 13.94 -1.61
CA ARG A 165 -9.26 14.14 -0.65
C ARG A 165 -10.27 15.17 -1.14
N THR A 166 -9.82 16.24 -1.78
CA THR A 166 -10.71 17.27 -2.37
C THR A 166 -11.54 16.68 -3.51
N LEU A 167 -10.91 15.93 -4.41
CA LEU A 167 -11.61 15.24 -5.50
C LEU A 167 -12.60 14.19 -4.99
N GLN A 168 -12.23 13.46 -3.93
CA GLN A 168 -13.12 12.51 -3.29
C GLN A 168 -14.36 13.22 -2.70
N SER A 169 -14.17 14.35 -2.02
CA SER A 169 -15.28 15.14 -1.51
C SER A 169 -16.20 15.65 -2.63
N GLN A 170 -15.64 16.10 -3.75
CA GLN A 170 -16.43 16.53 -4.93
C GLN A 170 -17.19 15.35 -5.57
N LEU A 171 -16.59 14.16 -5.62
CA LEU A 171 -17.25 12.94 -6.07
C LEU A 171 -18.42 12.55 -5.16
N ASP A 172 -18.25 12.67 -3.85
CA ASP A 172 -19.32 12.38 -2.89
C ASP A 172 -20.45 13.41 -2.98
N GLU A 173 -20.12 14.69 -3.15
CA GLU A 173 -21.10 15.77 -3.36
C GLU A 173 -21.90 15.56 -4.65
N THR A 174 -21.23 15.33 -5.78
CA THR A 174 -21.90 15.06 -7.07
C THR A 174 -22.76 13.80 -7.03
N ARG A 175 -22.37 12.79 -6.25
CA ARG A 175 -23.19 11.60 -6.02
C ARG A 175 -24.48 11.92 -5.28
N VAL A 176 -24.42 12.75 -4.24
CA VAL A 176 -25.60 13.19 -3.49
C VAL A 176 -26.53 14.02 -4.40
N GLU A 177 -25.98 14.92 -5.20
CA GLU A 177 -26.76 15.68 -6.19
C GLU A 177 -27.45 14.77 -7.21
N LEU A 178 -26.76 13.73 -7.70
CA LEU A 178 -27.32 12.74 -8.62
C LEU A 178 -28.50 12.00 -7.99
N ASP A 179 -28.37 11.57 -6.74
CA ASP A 179 -29.45 10.91 -6.00
C ASP A 179 -30.65 11.85 -5.77
N GLN A 180 -30.39 13.14 -5.51
CA GLN A 180 -31.43 14.14 -5.37
C GLN A 180 -32.16 14.38 -6.70
N LEU A 181 -31.43 14.55 -7.80
CA LEU A 181 -32.00 14.70 -9.15
C LEU A 181 -32.81 13.48 -9.56
N LYS A 182 -32.32 12.28 -9.27
CA LYS A 182 -33.06 11.03 -9.49
C LYS A 182 -34.37 11.00 -8.70
N GLY A 183 -34.33 11.46 -7.44
CA GLY A 183 -35.53 11.62 -6.63
C GLY A 183 -36.53 12.60 -7.22
N GLN A 184 -36.06 13.74 -7.73
CA GLN A 184 -36.91 14.72 -8.41
C GLN A 184 -37.51 14.16 -9.70
N LEU A 185 -36.74 13.41 -10.49
CA LEU A 185 -37.20 12.78 -11.72
C LEU A 185 -38.33 11.77 -11.45
N ILE A 186 -38.19 10.96 -10.40
CA ILE A 186 -39.25 10.01 -9.99
C ILE A 186 -40.54 10.74 -9.59
N ARG A 187 -40.42 11.86 -8.84
CA ARG A 187 -41.58 12.67 -8.45
C ARG A 187 -42.26 13.30 -9.67
N SER A 188 -41.49 13.92 -10.57
CA SER A 188 -41.96 14.48 -11.83
C SER A 188 -42.68 13.41 -12.68
N GLN A 189 -42.09 12.22 -12.80
CA GLN A 189 -42.69 11.11 -13.53
C GLN A 189 -44.03 10.67 -12.91
N ALA A 190 -44.13 10.62 -11.59
CA ALA A 190 -45.37 10.30 -10.89
C ALA A 190 -46.44 11.37 -11.12
N GLU A 191 -46.06 12.65 -11.10
CA GLU A 191 -46.94 13.78 -11.36
C GLU A 191 -47.47 13.76 -12.80
N VAL A 192 -46.61 13.55 -13.80
CA VAL A 192 -47.01 13.38 -15.20
C VAL A 192 -48.00 12.22 -15.36
N ARG A 193 -47.76 11.10 -14.68
CA ARG A 193 -48.67 9.95 -14.70
C ARG A 193 -50.03 10.27 -14.07
N ASN A 194 -50.04 11.04 -12.99
CA ASN A 194 -51.27 11.49 -12.34
C ASN A 194 -52.06 12.42 -13.26
N VAL A 195 -51.41 13.44 -13.83
CA VAL A 195 -52.03 14.36 -14.80
C VAL A 195 -52.57 13.59 -16.00
N HIS A 196 -51.83 12.61 -16.52
CA HIS A 196 -52.29 11.77 -17.61
C HIS A 196 -53.57 10.99 -17.25
N ASN A 197 -53.64 10.41 -16.05
CA ASN A 197 -54.84 9.72 -15.58
C ASN A 197 -56.02 10.68 -15.41
N GLN A 198 -55.79 11.88 -14.86
CA GLN A 198 -56.81 12.92 -14.74
C GLN A 198 -57.34 13.34 -16.11
N LEU A 199 -56.45 13.52 -17.09
CA LEU A 199 -56.83 13.86 -18.46
C LEU A 199 -57.67 12.75 -19.11
N ASN A 200 -57.30 11.48 -18.92
CA ASN A 200 -58.07 10.35 -19.42
C ASN A 200 -59.47 10.28 -18.78
N ASN A 201 -59.56 10.48 -17.46
CA ASN A 201 -60.84 10.52 -16.75
C ASN A 201 -61.71 11.70 -17.23
N ALA A 202 -61.13 12.89 -17.39
CA ALA A 202 -61.83 14.06 -17.90
C ALA A 202 -62.35 13.81 -19.33
N ARG A 203 -61.55 13.16 -20.18
CA ARG A 203 -61.94 12.80 -21.54
C ARG A 203 -63.09 11.79 -21.57
N GLN A 204 -63.07 10.79 -20.70
CA GLN A 204 -64.18 9.84 -20.55
C GLN A 204 -65.45 10.55 -20.07
N ASN A 205 -65.35 11.41 -19.06
CA ASN A 205 -66.48 12.18 -18.55
C ASN A 205 -67.09 13.08 -19.64
N LEU A 206 -66.28 13.80 -20.40
CA LEU A 206 -66.75 14.57 -21.55
C LEU A 206 -67.47 13.70 -22.57
N GLY A 207 -66.96 12.50 -22.87
CA GLY A 207 -67.63 11.53 -23.74
C GLY A 207 -69.03 11.18 -23.23
N THR A 208 -69.17 10.87 -21.93
CA THR A 208 -70.48 10.57 -21.34
C THR A 208 -71.44 11.75 -21.37
N ILE A 209 -70.95 12.98 -21.14
CA ILE A 209 -71.76 14.20 -21.21
C ILE A 209 -72.24 14.44 -22.65
N HIS A 210 -71.38 14.26 -23.65
CA HIS A 210 -71.77 14.38 -25.05
C HIS A 210 -72.84 13.37 -25.43
N GLN A 211 -72.71 12.12 -24.98
CA GLN A 211 -73.72 11.09 -25.22
C GLN A 211 -75.06 11.44 -24.57
N TYR A 212 -75.03 11.82 -23.28
CA TYR A 212 -76.23 12.25 -22.56
C TYR A 212 -76.92 13.44 -23.22
N ASN A 213 -76.15 14.44 -23.66
CA ASN A 213 -76.68 15.60 -24.37
C ASN A 213 -77.28 15.23 -25.74
N ALA A 214 -76.68 14.29 -26.48
CA ALA A 214 -77.23 13.80 -27.74
C ALA A 214 -78.57 13.07 -27.52
N GLU A 215 -78.65 12.21 -26.49
CA GLU A 215 -79.89 11.53 -26.12
C GLU A 215 -80.98 12.53 -25.68
N ALA A 216 -80.62 13.53 -24.88
CA ALA A 216 -81.55 14.58 -24.46
C ALA A 216 -82.08 15.39 -25.66
N ALA A 217 -81.21 15.73 -26.62
CA ALA A 217 -81.59 16.42 -27.84
C ALA A 217 -82.54 15.56 -28.71
N GLN A 218 -82.29 14.26 -28.84
CA GLN A 218 -83.18 13.33 -29.53
C GLN A 218 -84.56 13.26 -28.87
N ARG A 219 -84.61 13.12 -27.54
CA ARG A 219 -85.88 13.10 -26.79
C ARG A 219 -86.67 14.39 -26.96
N LEU A 220 -85.99 15.55 -26.95
CA LEU A 220 -86.64 16.83 -27.22
C LEU A 220 -87.22 16.87 -28.65
N ASN A 221 -86.46 16.40 -29.64
CA ASN A 221 -86.93 16.36 -31.03
C ASN A 221 -88.17 15.46 -31.20
N GLU A 222 -88.17 14.28 -30.58
CA GLU A 222 -89.33 13.39 -30.55
C GLU A 222 -90.57 14.04 -29.90
N GLN A 223 -90.39 14.80 -28.82
CA GLN A 223 -91.48 15.52 -28.18
C GLN A 223 -92.05 16.62 -29.08
N ILE A 224 -91.19 17.39 -29.74
CA ILE A 224 -91.60 18.42 -30.70
C ILE A 224 -92.40 17.80 -31.84
N GLU A 225 -91.94 16.67 -32.38
CA GLU A 225 -92.63 15.96 -33.47
C GLU A 225 -94.02 15.47 -33.04
N ARG A 226 -94.13 14.88 -31.83
CA ARG A 226 -95.43 14.48 -31.26
C ARG A 226 -96.38 15.67 -31.09
N LEU A 227 -95.89 16.79 -30.57
CA LEU A 227 -96.71 18.01 -30.40
C LEU A 227 -97.14 18.57 -31.76
N THR A 228 -96.25 18.58 -32.74
CA THR A 228 -96.54 19.05 -34.11
C THR A 228 -97.64 18.20 -34.74
N LYS A 229 -97.55 16.87 -34.61
CA LYS A 229 -98.56 15.92 -35.10
C LYS A 229 -99.92 16.11 -34.42
N LEU A 230 -99.94 16.25 -33.09
CA LEU A 230 -101.18 16.52 -32.35
C LEU A 230 -101.82 17.84 -32.79
N THR A 231 -101.01 18.85 -33.07
CA THR A 231 -101.51 20.17 -33.51
C THR A 231 -102.08 20.10 -34.93
N SER A 232 -101.45 19.35 -35.84
CA SER A 232 -101.99 19.14 -37.19
C SER A 232 -103.30 18.34 -37.17
N GLU A 233 -103.39 17.28 -36.37
CA GLU A 233 -104.63 16.49 -36.20
C GLU A 233 -105.78 17.34 -35.65
N VAL A 234 -105.51 18.21 -34.66
CA VAL A 234 -106.51 19.15 -34.14
C VAL A 234 -106.93 20.19 -35.19
N SER A 235 -106.04 20.58 -36.10
CA SER A 235 -106.32 21.57 -37.14
C SER A 235 -107.11 21.01 -38.33
N GLU A 236 -106.95 19.73 -38.68
CA GLU A 236 -107.68 19.06 -39.77
C GLU A 236 -109.04 18.49 -39.33
N GLY A 237 -109.27 18.30 -38.03
CA GLY A 237 -110.54 17.84 -37.45
C GLY A 237 -111.61 18.92 -37.29
N ARG A 238 -111.44 20.11 -37.88
CA ARG A 238 -112.40 21.22 -37.91
C ARG A 238 -112.82 21.54 -39.33
#